data_AF-A0A3M0Y0K7-F1
#
_entry.id   AF-A0A3M0Y0K7-F1
#
_cell.length_a   1.000
_cell.length_b   1.000
_cell.length_c   1.000
_cell.angle_alpha   90.00
_cell.angle_beta   90.00
_cell.angle_gamma   90.00
#
_symmetry.space_group_name_H-M   'P 1'
#
loop_
_entity.id
_entity.type
_entity.pdbx_description
1 polymer ?
#
loop_
_entity_poly.entity_id
_entity_poly.type
_entity_poly.pdbx_seq_one_letter_code
_entity_poly.pdbx_strand_id
1 'polypeptide(L)'
;MSRLETEQSASPPNGQPSGGFGGRRRKDPHETRLGDFLKACIKLEASDLLVKAGKAPVVRIRGSLKALDTPPVTDEEYDRIIDHALSDDLKEDLRKFGSADFAYDYDEGHRFRINLFKTRGRYSMAARLITSNIRKFDELYLPPVMADIAMQPQGIVILSGVTGSGKSTTIASMLDYINERKPVHIVTIEDPIEYIFQDKKATIHQREVGIDVSDF
;
A
#
# COMPACT_ATOMS: atom_id res chain seq x y z
N MET A 1 9.47 -52.83 37.35
CA MET A 1 9.89 -52.62 35.94
C MET A 1 8.95 -51.56 35.39
N SER A 2 9.32 -50.40 34.85
CA SER A 2 10.62 -49.87 34.40
C SER A 2 10.52 -48.34 34.36
N ARG A 3 11.65 -47.70 34.66
CA ARG A 3 12.17 -46.43 34.09
C ARG A 3 11.23 -45.22 33.96
N LEU A 4 11.53 -44.23 34.82
CA LEU A 4 11.46 -42.80 34.50
C LEU A 4 12.43 -42.51 33.34
N GLU A 5 11.90 -42.04 32.22
CA GLU A 5 12.68 -41.42 31.15
C GLU A 5 12.38 -39.91 31.14
N THR A 6 13.46 -39.16 31.31
CA THR A 6 13.63 -37.73 31.05
C THR A 6 13.32 -37.38 29.60
N GLU A 7 12.41 -36.44 29.35
CA GLU A 7 12.28 -35.77 28.06
C GLU A 7 13.15 -34.50 28.02
N GLN A 8 14.07 -34.49 27.06
CA GLN A 8 14.83 -33.33 26.59
C GLN A 8 14.02 -32.55 25.54
N SER A 9 14.20 -31.22 25.59
CA SER A 9 14.22 -30.22 24.51
C SER A 9 13.34 -30.38 23.26
N ALA A 10 12.59 -29.33 22.95
CA ALA A 10 12.34 -28.92 21.55
C ALA A 10 12.26 -27.39 21.44
N SER A 11 13.29 -26.79 20.85
CA SER A 11 13.27 -25.42 20.34
C SER A 11 12.35 -25.33 19.11
N PRO A 12 11.70 -24.17 18.84
CA PRO A 12 10.88 -24.03 17.64
C PRO A 12 11.74 -24.06 16.36
N PRO A 13 11.21 -24.59 15.25
CA PRO A 13 11.99 -24.86 14.05
C PRO A 13 12.40 -23.59 13.32
N ASN A 14 13.71 -23.45 13.11
CA ASN A 14 14.30 -22.56 12.12
C ASN A 14 13.84 -22.98 10.72
N GLY A 15 13.00 -22.17 10.08
CA GLY A 15 12.76 -22.26 8.64
C GLY A 15 14.00 -21.77 7.89
N GLN A 16 14.83 -22.69 7.41
CA GLN A 16 15.88 -22.36 6.44
C GLN A 16 15.26 -22.17 5.05
N PRO A 17 15.71 -21.16 4.27
CA PRO A 17 15.29 -20.99 2.90
C PRO A 17 16.05 -21.95 1.97
N SER A 18 15.31 -22.64 1.11
CA SER A 18 15.86 -23.49 0.06
C SER A 18 16.28 -22.67 -1.17
N GLY A 19 17.56 -22.79 -1.56
CA GLY A 19 17.99 -22.92 -2.96
C GLY A 19 18.08 -21.65 -3.82
N GLY A 20 19.32 -21.26 -4.15
CA GLY A 20 19.64 -20.06 -4.92
C GLY A 20 19.25 -20.08 -6.40
N PHE A 21 18.84 -18.89 -6.87
CA PHE A 21 19.21 -18.31 -8.14
C PHE A 21 19.83 -16.94 -7.84
N GLY A 22 20.85 -16.51 -8.59
CA GLY A 22 21.59 -15.25 -8.34
C GLY A 22 20.65 -14.05 -8.16
N GLY A 23 20.31 -13.74 -6.92
CA GLY A 23 19.24 -12.82 -6.61
C GLY A 23 19.78 -11.40 -6.54
N ARG A 24 19.29 -10.51 -7.41
CA ARG A 24 19.22 -9.09 -7.06
C ARG A 24 18.56 -9.03 -5.69
N ARG A 25 19.29 -8.54 -4.67
CA ARG A 25 18.76 -8.38 -3.31
C ARG A 25 17.43 -7.65 -3.42
N ARG A 26 16.34 -8.29 -2.98
CA ARG A 26 15.01 -7.68 -3.02
C ARG A 26 15.08 -6.41 -2.19
N LYS A 27 14.82 -5.28 -2.83
CA LYS A 27 14.85 -3.96 -2.22
C LYS A 27 13.72 -3.91 -1.20
N ASP A 28 14.07 -3.81 0.08
CA ASP A 28 13.13 -3.91 1.19
C ASP A 28 13.28 -2.73 2.16
N PRO A 29 12.39 -1.73 2.08
CA PRO A 29 12.26 -0.65 3.05
C PRO A 29 12.20 -1.07 4.53
N HIS A 30 11.81 -2.31 4.87
CA HIS A 30 11.90 -2.85 6.25
C HIS A 30 13.35 -2.91 6.77
N GLU A 31 14.35 -2.96 5.89
CA GLU A 31 15.77 -2.91 6.27
C GLU A 31 16.25 -1.51 6.70
N THR A 32 15.36 -0.51 6.66
CA THR A 32 15.65 0.89 7.03
C THR A 32 14.58 1.44 7.98
N ARG A 33 14.83 2.60 8.59
CA ARG A 33 13.82 3.30 9.41
C ARG A 33 12.58 3.74 8.61
N LEU A 34 12.61 3.70 7.27
CA LEU A 34 11.40 3.88 6.48
C LEU A 34 10.32 2.85 6.85
N GLY A 35 10.68 1.58 7.03
CA GLY A 35 9.74 0.55 7.48
C GLY A 35 9.04 0.91 8.79
N ASP A 36 9.76 1.49 9.76
CA ASP A 36 9.19 1.94 11.03
C ASP A 36 8.24 3.13 10.85
N PHE A 37 8.57 4.08 9.96
CA PHE A 37 7.69 5.21 9.67
C PHE A 37 6.40 4.78 8.99
N LEU A 38 6.47 3.84 8.05
CA LEU A 38 5.30 3.25 7.38
C LEU A 38 4.44 2.47 8.39
N LYS A 39 5.07 1.70 9.29
CA LYS A 39 4.39 1.02 10.40
C LYS A 39 3.64 1.98 11.30
N ALA A 40 4.25 3.12 11.64
CA ALA A 40 3.61 4.17 12.42
C ALA A 40 2.41 4.78 11.67
N CYS A 41 2.53 4.98 10.35
CA CYS A 41 1.44 5.44 9.51
C CYS A 41 0.21 4.51 9.59
N ILE A 42 0.44 3.18 9.48
CA ILE A 42 -0.60 2.16 9.62
C ILE A 42 -1.24 2.19 11.02
N LYS A 43 -0.43 2.12 12.08
CA LYS A 43 -0.91 2.07 13.47
C LYS A 43 -1.73 3.29 13.87
N LEU A 44 -1.43 4.44 13.29
CA LEU A 44 -2.11 5.70 13.58
C LEU A 44 -3.30 5.97 12.64
N GLU A 45 -3.63 5.02 11.75
CA GLU A 45 -4.65 5.18 10.70
C GLU A 45 -4.45 6.48 9.89
N ALA A 46 -3.19 6.79 9.58
CA ALA A 46 -2.82 7.97 8.83
C ALA A 46 -3.00 7.73 7.32
N SER A 47 -3.43 8.77 6.60
CA SER A 47 -3.59 8.71 5.14
C SER A 47 -2.27 8.91 4.40
N ASP A 48 -1.40 9.76 4.94
CA ASP A 48 -0.14 10.13 4.31
C ASP A 48 0.99 10.21 5.34
N LEU A 49 2.20 9.85 4.91
CA LEU A 49 3.47 10.09 5.58
C LEU A 49 4.28 11.06 4.74
N LEU A 50 4.80 12.12 5.36
CA LEU A 50 5.66 13.13 4.78
C LEU A 50 7.01 13.08 5.48
N VAL A 51 8.08 12.89 4.73
CA VAL A 51 9.45 12.86 5.25
C VAL A 51 10.25 13.94 4.55
N LYS A 52 11.02 14.69 5.34
CA LYS A 52 11.90 15.75 4.84
C LYS A 52 13.22 15.70 5.59
N ALA A 53 14.34 15.75 4.86
CA ALA A 53 15.66 15.77 5.47
C ALA A 53 15.81 16.90 6.50
N GLY A 54 16.39 16.58 7.64
CA GLY A 54 16.59 17.46 8.79
C GLY A 54 15.33 17.70 9.64
N LYS A 55 14.22 17.00 9.40
CA LYS A 55 13.01 17.08 10.22
C LYS A 55 12.52 15.70 10.64
N ALA A 56 11.77 15.65 11.75
CA ALA A 56 11.00 14.47 12.11
C ALA A 56 9.94 14.20 11.03
N PRO A 57 9.65 12.92 10.70
CA PRO A 57 8.56 12.58 9.81
C PRO A 57 7.21 13.09 10.33
N VAL A 58 6.30 13.41 9.42
CA VAL A 58 4.97 13.93 9.71
C VAL A 58 3.94 13.01 9.09
N VAL A 59 2.92 12.64 9.85
CA VAL A 59 1.77 11.86 9.36
C VAL A 59 0.53 12.75 9.25
N ARG A 60 -0.34 12.47 8.28
CA ARG A 60 -1.66 13.08 8.16
C ARG A 60 -2.70 12.14 8.77
N ILE A 61 -3.31 12.56 9.87
CA ILE A 61 -4.39 11.80 10.54
C ILE A 61 -5.65 12.64 10.47
N ARG A 62 -6.68 12.13 9.78
CA ARG A 62 -7.98 12.80 9.61
C ARG A 62 -7.83 14.27 9.15
N GLY A 63 -7.00 14.48 8.13
CA GLY A 63 -6.70 15.81 7.56
C GLY A 63 -5.64 16.62 8.31
N SER A 64 -5.36 16.33 9.58
CA SER A 64 -4.41 17.08 10.41
C SER A 64 -3.00 16.51 10.35
N LEU A 65 -1.98 17.38 10.26
CA LEU A 65 -0.58 16.98 10.26
C LEU A 65 -0.03 16.88 11.68
N LYS A 66 0.63 15.76 12.00
CA LYS A 66 1.29 15.52 13.29
C LYS A 66 2.69 14.95 13.07
N ALA A 67 3.69 15.52 13.74
CA ALA A 67 5.04 14.97 13.74
C ALA A 67 5.08 13.68 14.56
N LEU A 68 5.85 12.70 14.08
CA LEU A 68 6.19 11.51 14.85
C LEU A 68 7.21 11.88 15.93
N ASP A 69 7.12 11.23 17.08
CA ASP A 69 8.08 11.37 18.17
C ASP A 69 9.33 10.52 17.89
N THR A 70 10.19 11.04 17.03
CA THR A 70 11.40 10.36 16.58
C THR A 70 12.45 11.38 16.12
N PRO A 71 13.76 11.06 16.19
CA PRO A 71 14.80 11.95 15.70
C PRO A 71 14.61 12.32 14.21
N PRO A 72 15.04 13.53 13.81
CA PRO A 72 15.02 13.95 12.41
C PRO A 72 15.71 12.96 11.47
N VAL A 73 15.19 12.87 10.25
CA VAL A 73 15.79 12.03 9.19
C VAL A 73 16.98 12.76 8.57
N THR A 74 18.16 12.14 8.54
CA THR A 74 19.38 12.76 7.99
C THR A 74 19.51 12.55 6.49
N ASP A 75 20.44 13.27 5.84
CA ASP A 75 20.71 13.07 4.41
C ASP A 75 21.29 11.66 4.16
N GLU A 76 22.17 11.17 5.04
CA GLU A 76 22.75 9.82 4.97
C GLU A 76 21.70 8.71 5.17
N GLU A 77 20.66 9.02 5.94
CA GLU A 77 19.51 8.12 6.10
C GLU A 77 18.67 8.07 4.83
N TYR A 78 18.52 9.19 4.12
CA TYR A 78 17.89 9.21 2.80
C TYR A 78 18.67 8.40 1.76
N ASP A 79 20.00 8.49 1.75
CA ASP A 79 20.83 7.71 0.83
C ASP A 79 20.62 6.20 1.05
N ARG A 80 20.56 5.76 2.32
CA ARG A 80 20.22 4.37 2.65
C ARG A 80 18.81 3.98 2.21
N ILE A 81 17.82 4.86 2.41
CA ILE A 81 16.45 4.62 1.93
C ILE A 81 16.43 4.46 0.41
N ILE A 82 17.09 5.35 -0.33
CA ILE A 82 17.18 5.29 -1.79
C ILE A 82 17.82 3.99 -2.22
N ASP A 83 18.89 3.57 -1.54
CA ASP A 83 19.62 2.37 -1.91
C ASP A 83 18.84 1.08 -1.71
N HIS A 84 18.05 1.03 -0.63
CA HIS A 84 17.25 -0.14 -0.24
C HIS A 84 15.82 -0.13 -0.78
N ALA A 85 15.27 1.01 -1.22
CA ALA A 85 13.88 1.10 -1.69
C ALA A 85 13.75 1.19 -3.23
N LEU A 86 14.64 1.91 -3.93
CA LEU A 86 14.48 2.17 -5.36
C LEU A 86 15.24 1.18 -6.23
N SER A 87 14.61 0.62 -7.26
CA SER A 87 15.27 -0.15 -8.34
C SER A 87 16.35 0.70 -9.06
N ASP A 88 17.22 0.08 -9.85
CA ASP A 88 18.31 0.84 -10.50
C ASP A 88 17.75 1.83 -11.54
N ASP A 89 16.67 1.44 -12.22
CA ASP A 89 15.91 2.30 -13.14
C ASP A 89 15.26 3.47 -12.39
N LEU A 90 14.62 3.23 -11.24
CA LEU A 90 14.03 4.29 -10.41
C LEU A 90 15.09 5.22 -9.81
N LYS A 91 16.29 4.72 -9.50
CA LYS A 91 17.43 5.56 -9.12
C LYS A 91 17.88 6.44 -10.28
N GLU A 92 17.82 5.94 -11.51
CA GLU A 92 18.11 6.74 -12.71
C GLU A 92 17.06 7.83 -12.92
N ASP A 93 15.77 7.49 -12.78
CA ASP A 93 14.68 8.46 -12.85
C ASP A 93 14.84 9.55 -11.80
N LEU A 94 15.14 9.18 -10.55
CA LEU A 94 15.40 10.14 -9.48
C LEU A 94 16.60 11.05 -9.80
N ARG A 95 17.67 10.53 -10.42
CA ARG A 95 18.83 11.33 -10.82
C ARG A 95 18.50 12.27 -11.97
N LYS A 96 17.75 11.79 -12.98
CA LYS A 96 17.47 12.50 -14.23
C LYS A 96 16.35 13.53 -14.09
N PHE A 97 15.26 13.14 -13.45
CA PHE A 97 14.04 13.95 -13.33
C PHE A 97 13.89 14.61 -11.95
N GLY A 98 14.67 14.17 -10.96
CA GLY A 98 14.59 14.69 -9.60
C GLY A 98 13.46 14.09 -8.76
N SER A 99 12.73 13.11 -9.29
CA SER A 99 11.69 12.35 -8.60
C SER A 99 11.60 10.91 -9.12
N ALA A 100 11.08 10.03 -8.28
CA ALA A 100 10.69 8.67 -8.62
C ALA A 100 9.41 8.28 -7.88
N ASP A 101 8.45 7.74 -8.62
CA ASP A 101 7.18 7.20 -8.12
C ASP A 101 7.23 5.68 -8.14
N PHE A 102 6.82 5.05 -7.05
CA PHE A 102 6.77 3.61 -6.95
C PHE A 102 5.75 3.17 -5.90
N ALA A 103 5.28 1.93 -6.05
CA ALA A 103 4.47 1.28 -5.04
C ALA A 103 5.33 0.35 -4.16
N TYR A 104 4.95 0.20 -2.90
CA TYR A 104 5.59 -0.68 -1.95
C TYR A 104 4.56 -1.47 -1.14
N ASP A 105 4.57 -2.79 -1.29
CA ASP A 105 3.75 -3.71 -0.50
C ASP A 105 4.42 -3.93 0.86
N TYR A 106 3.89 -3.31 1.91
CA TYR A 106 4.44 -3.40 3.27
C TYR A 106 4.10 -4.76 3.90
N ASP A 107 2.85 -5.18 3.77
CA ASP A 107 2.31 -6.48 4.14
C ASP A 107 1.08 -6.82 3.26
N GLU A 108 0.36 -7.92 3.55
CA GLU A 108 -0.80 -8.38 2.77
C GLU A 108 -1.99 -7.39 2.76
N GLY A 109 -2.07 -6.47 3.73
CA GLY A 109 -3.19 -5.52 3.87
C GLY A 109 -2.83 -4.06 3.60
N HIS A 110 -1.54 -3.75 3.52
CA HIS A 110 -1.04 -2.38 3.44
C HIS A 110 -0.04 -2.23 2.30
N ARG A 111 -0.40 -1.37 1.35
CA ARG A 111 0.47 -0.93 0.27
C ARG A 111 0.68 0.57 0.38
N PHE A 112 1.82 1.06 -0.05
CA PHE A 112 2.09 2.49 -0.10
C PHE A 112 2.40 2.91 -1.52
N ARG A 113 1.84 4.05 -1.95
CA ARG A 113 2.38 4.78 -3.09
C ARG A 113 3.35 5.83 -2.58
N ILE A 114 4.61 5.72 -2.99
CA ILE A 114 5.71 6.54 -2.53
C ILE A 114 6.22 7.39 -3.69
N ASN A 115 6.22 8.70 -3.48
CA ASN A 115 6.92 9.67 -4.32
C ASN A 115 8.15 10.14 -3.54
N LEU A 116 9.34 9.84 -4.05
CA LEU A 116 10.62 10.32 -3.53
C LEU A 116 11.16 11.39 -4.48
N PHE A 117 11.49 12.58 -3.97
CA PHE A 117 11.84 13.73 -4.80
C PHE A 117 12.86 14.67 -4.15
N LYS A 118 13.47 15.55 -4.95
CA LYS A 118 14.38 16.60 -4.48
C LYS A 118 13.64 17.91 -4.21
N THR A 119 13.94 18.55 -3.09
CA THR A 119 13.47 19.90 -2.73
C THR A 119 14.66 20.74 -2.24
N ARG A 120 14.95 21.83 -2.95
CA ARG A 120 16.09 22.73 -2.65
C ARG A 120 17.43 21.98 -2.47
N GLY A 121 17.66 20.97 -3.31
CA GLY A 121 18.89 20.17 -3.30
C GLY A 121 18.94 19.03 -2.29
N ARG A 122 17.91 18.85 -1.45
CA ARG A 122 17.81 17.74 -0.49
C ARG A 122 16.67 16.79 -0.84
N TYR A 123 16.75 15.56 -0.35
CA TYR A 123 15.68 14.58 -0.55
C TYR A 123 14.48 14.82 0.38
N SER A 124 13.31 14.50 -0.15
CA SER A 124 12.03 14.48 0.54
C SER A 124 11.21 13.32 -0.01
N MET A 125 10.18 12.92 0.73
CA MET A 125 9.32 11.82 0.34
C MET A 125 7.91 12.06 0.83
N ALA A 126 6.93 11.67 0.03
CA ALA A 126 5.54 11.54 0.42
C ALA A 126 5.09 10.10 0.13
N ALA A 127 4.56 9.43 1.14
CA ALA A 127 4.00 8.09 1.01
C ALA A 127 2.51 8.13 1.38
N ARG A 128 1.65 7.60 0.52
CA ARG A 128 0.21 7.46 0.79
C ARG A 128 -0.12 6.01 1.06
N LEU A 129 -0.82 5.75 2.16
CA LEU A 129 -1.32 4.42 2.47
C LEU A 129 -2.49 4.06 1.54
N ILE A 130 -2.34 2.96 0.82
CA ILE A 130 -3.36 2.24 0.06
C ILE A 130 -3.77 1.06 0.94
N THR A 131 -5.05 0.91 1.20
CA THR A 131 -5.56 -0.10 2.14
C THR A 131 -6.44 -1.12 1.43
N SER A 132 -6.40 -2.37 1.92
CA SER A 132 -7.38 -3.40 1.58
C SER A 132 -8.65 -3.32 2.44
N ASN A 133 -8.71 -2.40 3.42
CA ASN A 133 -9.87 -2.22 4.28
C ASN A 133 -11.01 -1.48 3.55
N ILE A 134 -11.73 -2.24 2.73
CA ILE A 134 -12.93 -1.79 2.05
C ILE A 134 -14.10 -1.91 3.03
N ARG A 135 -14.78 -0.78 3.30
CA ARG A 135 -15.99 -0.79 4.14
C ARG A 135 -17.05 -1.68 3.53
N LYS A 136 -17.81 -2.37 4.36
CA LYS A 136 -18.94 -3.16 3.82
C LYS A 136 -19.99 -2.22 3.25
N PHE A 137 -20.62 -2.66 2.17
CA PHE A 137 -21.66 -1.88 1.49
C PHE A 137 -22.75 -1.41 2.46
N ASP A 138 -23.16 -2.27 3.38
CA ASP A 138 -24.19 -1.99 4.38
C ASP A 138 -23.74 -0.97 5.46
N GLU A 139 -22.43 -0.86 5.71
CA GLU A 139 -21.84 0.11 6.66
C GLU A 139 -21.74 1.52 6.09
N LEU A 140 -21.97 1.68 4.78
CA LEU A 140 -22.00 2.99 4.14
C LEU A 140 -23.36 3.70 4.29
N TYR A 141 -24.39 3.00 4.79
CA TYR A 141 -25.75 3.52 4.92
C TYR A 141 -26.29 4.13 3.61
N LEU A 142 -25.92 3.52 2.47
CA LEU A 142 -26.40 3.94 1.16
C LEU A 142 -27.87 3.56 0.96
N PRO A 143 -28.62 4.30 0.12
CA PRO A 143 -29.98 3.90 -0.26
C PRO A 143 -30.00 2.47 -0.83
N PRO A 144 -31.00 1.62 -0.49
CA PRO A 144 -31.05 0.22 -0.93
C PRO A 144 -30.93 0.03 -2.46
N VAL A 145 -31.46 0.97 -3.23
CA VAL A 145 -31.37 0.97 -4.71
C VAL A 145 -29.92 0.93 -5.22
N MET A 146 -28.94 1.39 -4.45
CA MET A 146 -27.53 1.32 -4.84
C MET A 146 -27.03 -0.13 -4.94
N ALA A 147 -27.57 -1.05 -4.13
CA ALA A 147 -27.27 -2.48 -4.24
C ALA A 147 -27.86 -3.07 -5.53
N ASP A 148 -29.09 -2.67 -5.87
CA ASP A 148 -29.75 -3.10 -7.11
C ASP A 148 -29.00 -2.60 -8.35
N ILE A 149 -28.47 -1.36 -8.30
CA ILE A 149 -27.63 -0.78 -9.35
C ILE A 149 -26.33 -1.57 -9.49
N ALA A 150 -25.63 -1.87 -8.39
CA ALA A 150 -24.40 -2.67 -8.40
C ALA A 150 -24.62 -4.06 -9.01
N MET A 151 -25.83 -4.61 -8.84
CA MET A 151 -26.16 -5.97 -9.28
C MET A 151 -26.77 -6.04 -10.69
N GLN A 152 -26.88 -4.92 -11.42
CA GLN A 152 -27.34 -4.96 -12.81
C GLN A 152 -26.42 -5.84 -13.68
N PRO A 153 -26.97 -6.64 -14.62
CA PRO A 153 -26.17 -7.54 -15.44
C PRO A 153 -25.37 -6.81 -16.52
N GLN A 154 -25.81 -5.62 -16.94
CA GLN A 154 -25.18 -4.80 -17.97
C GLN A 154 -25.64 -3.34 -17.87
N GLY A 155 -24.84 -2.42 -18.38
CA GLY A 155 -25.15 -0.99 -18.42
C GLY A 155 -23.94 -0.14 -18.07
N ILE A 156 -24.17 1.17 -17.93
CA ILE A 156 -23.16 2.14 -17.49
C ILE A 156 -23.69 2.81 -16.22
N VAL A 157 -22.85 2.82 -15.18
CA VAL A 157 -23.12 3.53 -13.92
C VAL A 157 -22.07 4.62 -13.78
N ILE A 158 -22.51 5.87 -13.61
CA ILE A 158 -21.63 7.03 -13.44
C ILE A 158 -21.83 7.55 -12.02
N LEU A 159 -20.77 7.50 -11.21
CA LEU A 159 -20.75 8.10 -9.89
C LEU A 159 -19.98 9.43 -9.94
N SER A 160 -20.66 10.53 -9.65
CA SER A 160 -20.10 11.88 -9.71
C SER A 160 -20.21 12.60 -8.36
N GLY A 161 -19.37 13.63 -8.16
CA GLY A 161 -19.25 14.38 -6.92
C GLY A 161 -17.88 15.01 -6.74
N VAL A 162 -17.76 15.98 -5.83
CA VAL A 162 -16.50 16.71 -5.55
C VAL A 162 -15.42 15.79 -4.98
N THR A 163 -14.16 16.23 -4.99
CA THR A 163 -13.04 15.52 -4.33
C THR A 163 -13.34 15.30 -2.85
N GLY A 164 -13.06 14.09 -2.34
CA GLY A 164 -13.30 13.74 -0.93
C GLY A 164 -14.76 13.43 -0.57
N SER A 165 -15.70 13.41 -1.52
CA SER A 165 -17.11 13.04 -1.28
C SER A 165 -17.37 11.54 -1.06
N GLY A 166 -16.34 10.70 -1.12
CA GLY A 166 -16.47 9.25 -0.89
C GLY A 166 -16.73 8.40 -2.13
N LYS A 167 -16.61 8.95 -3.35
CA LYS A 167 -16.86 8.21 -4.61
C LYS A 167 -16.08 6.90 -4.72
N SER A 168 -14.76 6.95 -4.56
CA SER A 168 -13.92 5.76 -4.65
C SER A 168 -14.29 4.74 -3.58
N THR A 169 -14.61 5.19 -2.36
CA THR A 169 -15.10 4.33 -1.28
C THR A 169 -16.42 3.64 -1.64
N THR A 170 -17.36 4.37 -2.24
CA THR A 170 -18.64 3.81 -2.72
C THR A 170 -18.43 2.81 -3.84
N ILE A 171 -17.62 3.13 -4.85
CA ILE A 171 -17.29 2.22 -5.96
C ILE A 171 -16.63 0.96 -5.41
N ALA A 172 -15.63 1.11 -4.53
CA ALA A 172 -14.93 -0.03 -3.95
C ALA A 172 -15.87 -0.93 -3.16
N SER A 173 -16.78 -0.35 -2.37
CA SER A 173 -17.77 -1.12 -1.62
C SER A 173 -18.80 -1.81 -2.54
N MET A 174 -19.18 -1.19 -3.67
CA MET A 174 -20.04 -1.81 -4.69
C MET A 174 -19.32 -2.98 -5.39
N LEU A 175 -18.06 -2.82 -5.76
CA LEU A 175 -17.26 -3.87 -6.38
C LEU A 175 -17.04 -5.03 -5.39
N ASP A 176 -16.76 -4.76 -4.11
CA ASP A 176 -16.65 -5.81 -3.09
C ASP A 176 -17.98 -6.52 -2.84
N TYR A 177 -19.11 -5.80 -2.90
CA TYR A 177 -20.45 -6.38 -2.81
C TYR A 177 -20.73 -7.37 -3.94
N ILE A 178 -20.32 -7.03 -5.18
CA ILE A 178 -20.39 -7.93 -6.35
C ILE A 178 -19.44 -9.12 -6.16
N ASN A 179 -18.20 -8.85 -5.74
CA ASN A 179 -17.16 -9.87 -5.53
C ASN A 179 -17.60 -10.97 -4.55
N GLU A 180 -18.35 -10.61 -3.51
CA GLU A 180 -18.89 -11.58 -2.56
C GLU A 180 -20.03 -12.44 -3.12
N ARG A 181 -20.75 -11.97 -4.15
CA ARG A 181 -22.06 -12.51 -4.54
C ARG A 181 -22.10 -13.13 -5.93
N LYS A 182 -21.24 -12.70 -6.86
CA LYS A 182 -21.26 -13.15 -8.26
C LYS A 182 -19.93 -13.78 -8.71
N PRO A 183 -19.97 -14.91 -9.45
CA PRO A 183 -18.79 -15.49 -10.09
C PRO A 183 -18.54 -14.80 -11.44
N VAL A 184 -18.02 -13.59 -11.38
CA VAL A 184 -17.75 -12.75 -12.56
C VAL A 184 -16.28 -12.35 -12.60
N HIS A 185 -15.85 -11.82 -13.75
CA HIS A 185 -14.53 -11.21 -13.90
C HIS A 185 -14.68 -9.68 -13.76
N ILE A 186 -14.00 -9.09 -12.79
CA ILE A 186 -13.95 -7.64 -12.59
C ILE A 186 -12.57 -7.16 -13.03
N VAL A 187 -12.52 -6.13 -13.87
CA VAL A 187 -11.28 -5.46 -14.27
C VAL A 187 -11.37 -4.00 -13.89
N THR A 188 -10.35 -3.50 -13.20
CA THR A 188 -10.22 -2.06 -12.91
C THR A 188 -8.98 -1.50 -13.62
N ILE A 189 -9.09 -0.27 -14.10
CA ILE A 189 -7.98 0.53 -14.60
C ILE A 189 -7.99 1.83 -13.79
N GLU A 190 -6.93 2.09 -13.03
CA GLU A 190 -6.89 3.14 -12.01
C GLU A 190 -5.57 3.95 -12.11
N ASP A 191 -5.61 5.23 -11.74
CA ASP A 191 -4.43 6.12 -11.69
C ASP A 191 -4.44 6.93 -10.37
N PRO A 192 -3.86 6.40 -9.28
CA PRO A 192 -3.35 5.04 -9.08
C PRO A 192 -4.46 4.11 -8.54
N ILE A 193 -4.12 2.86 -8.23
CA ILE A 193 -5.01 1.99 -7.44
C ILE A 193 -5.25 2.58 -6.04
N GLU A 194 -6.52 2.73 -5.65
CA GLU A 194 -6.89 3.30 -4.33
C GLU A 194 -7.22 2.24 -3.26
N TYR A 195 -7.79 1.12 -3.68
CA TYR A 195 -8.18 0.01 -2.80
C TYR A 195 -7.65 -1.31 -3.37
N ILE A 196 -7.18 -2.21 -2.51
CA ILE A 196 -6.76 -3.54 -2.93
C ILE A 196 -7.92 -4.51 -2.68
N PHE A 197 -8.35 -5.19 -3.74
CA PHE A 197 -9.35 -6.25 -3.62
C PHE A 197 -8.68 -7.62 -3.44
N GLN A 198 -9.30 -8.46 -2.63
CA GLN A 198 -8.99 -9.89 -2.59
C GLN A 198 -10.07 -10.65 -3.37
N ASP A 199 -9.65 -11.62 -4.17
CA ASP A 199 -10.57 -12.52 -4.86
C ASP A 199 -11.46 -13.26 -3.86
N LYS A 200 -12.77 -13.25 -4.10
CA LYS A 200 -13.75 -14.01 -3.31
C LYS A 200 -14.51 -14.95 -4.24
N LYS A 201 -15.71 -14.54 -4.66
CA LYS A 201 -16.48 -15.28 -5.66
C LYS A 201 -16.15 -14.78 -7.07
N ALA A 202 -15.87 -13.49 -7.21
CA ALA A 202 -15.33 -12.94 -8.45
C ALA A 202 -13.81 -13.08 -8.51
N THR A 203 -13.29 -13.08 -9.72
CA THR A 203 -11.86 -12.90 -10.00
C THR A 203 -11.63 -11.44 -10.37
N ILE A 204 -10.67 -10.78 -9.73
CA ILE A 204 -10.44 -9.35 -9.87
C ILE A 204 -9.02 -9.09 -10.39
N HIS A 205 -8.91 -8.37 -11.50
CA HIS A 205 -7.64 -7.86 -12.00
C HIS A 205 -7.63 -6.33 -11.95
N GLN A 206 -6.77 -5.78 -11.11
CA GLN A 206 -6.54 -4.34 -11.04
C GLN A 206 -5.31 -3.98 -11.86
N ARG A 207 -5.40 -2.91 -12.64
CA ARG A 207 -4.30 -2.41 -13.47
C ARG A 207 -4.06 -0.94 -13.15
N GLU A 208 -2.84 -0.61 -12.75
CA GLU A 208 -2.43 0.76 -12.47
C GLU A 208 -1.78 1.40 -13.71
N VAL A 209 -2.22 2.61 -14.05
CA VAL A 209 -1.62 3.41 -15.13
C VAL A 209 -0.19 3.80 -14.75
N GLY A 210 0.73 3.63 -15.71
CA GLY A 210 2.16 3.84 -15.52
C GLY A 210 2.92 2.63 -14.95
N ILE A 211 2.21 1.62 -14.41
CA ILE A 211 2.82 0.39 -13.87
C ILE A 211 2.42 -0.83 -14.71
N ASP A 212 1.11 -1.10 -14.83
CA ASP A 212 0.57 -2.30 -15.50
C ASP A 212 0.05 -2.00 -16.92
N VAL A 213 -0.26 -0.74 -17.20
CA VAL A 213 -0.67 -0.19 -18.50
C VAL A 213 0.04 1.14 -18.75
N SER A 214 0.23 1.49 -20.02
CA SER A 214 0.80 2.79 -20.38
C SER A 214 -0.17 3.96 -20.24
N ASP A 215 -1.47 3.73 -20.47
CA ASP A 215 -2.54 4.74 -20.48
C ASP A 215 -3.92 4.06 -20.32
N PHE A 216 -5.00 4.84 -20.16
CA PHE A 216 -6.40 4.40 -20.01
C PHE A 216 -7.02 3.75 -21.25
#